data_AF-A0A850NXQ1-F1
#
_entry.id   AF-A0A850NXQ1-F1
#
_cell.length_a   1.000
_cell.length_b   1.000
_cell.length_c   1.000
_cell.angle_alpha   90.00
_cell.angle_beta   90.00
_cell.angle_gamma   90.00
#
_symmetry.space_group_name_H-M   'P 1'
#
loop_
_entity.id
_entity.type
_entity.pdbx_description
1 polymer ?
#
loop_
_entity_poly.entity_id
_entity_poly.type
_entity_poly.pdbx_seq_one_letter_code
_entity_poly.pdbx_strand_id
1 'polypeptide(L)' 'MAADTAAPLRIGIAGRDGRMGRAIAAILPEGTVLAGGIGREGDFAGLVEICDVVIDFTHATAIGPHAGAIALS' A
#
# COMPACT_ATOMS: atom_id res chain seq x y z
N MET A 1 -3.29 -28.72 -11.63
CA MET A 1 -3.69 -27.31 -11.76
C MET A 1 -2.43 -26.51 -11.58
N ALA A 2 -1.83 -26.01 -12.67
CA ALA A 2 -0.59 -25.23 -12.59
C ALA A 2 -0.93 -23.92 -11.88
N ALA A 3 -0.24 -23.62 -10.77
CA ALA A 3 -0.31 -22.31 -10.16
C ALA A 3 0.10 -21.29 -11.21
N ASP A 4 -0.71 -20.24 -11.36
CA ASP A 4 -0.38 -19.10 -12.21
C ASP A 4 0.98 -18.54 -11.76
N THR A 5 1.99 -18.67 -12.63
CA THR A 5 3.39 -18.28 -12.40
C THR A 5 3.61 -16.76 -12.42
N ALA A 6 2.56 -15.96 -12.30
CA ALA A 6 2.67 -14.52 -12.17
C ALA A 6 3.34 -14.15 -10.83
N ALA A 7 4.29 -13.22 -10.88
CA ALA A 7 4.88 -12.65 -9.67
C ALA A 7 3.77 -12.04 -8.78
N PRO A 8 3.86 -12.17 -7.45
CA PRO A 8 2.79 -11.70 -6.57
C PRO A 8 2.65 -10.18 -6.64
N LEU A 9 1.41 -9.69 -6.59
CA LEU A 9 1.11 -8.27 -6.60
C LEU A 9 1.63 -7.59 -5.32
N ARG A 10 2.42 -6.52 -5.46
CA ARG A 10 3.05 -5.79 -4.36
C ARG A 10 2.11 -4.74 -3.80
N ILE A 11 1.62 -4.98 -2.59
CA ILE A 11 0.69 -4.09 -1.89
C ILE A 11 1.46 -3.19 -0.91
N GLY A 12 1.24 -1.88 -1.02
CA GLY A 12 1.62 -0.87 -0.03
C GLY A 12 0.43 -0.48 0.85
N ILE A 13 0.67 -0.10 2.10
CA ILE A 13 -0.39 0.40 3.00
C ILE A 13 0.00 1.76 3.59
N ALA A 14 -0.75 2.82 3.24
CA ALA A 14 -0.67 4.09 3.93
C ALA A 14 -1.63 4.09 5.14
N GLY A 15 -1.15 4.53 6.30
CA GLY A 15 -1.85 4.35 7.57
C GLY A 15 -1.62 2.97 8.19
N ARG A 16 -0.47 2.34 7.90
CA ARG A 16 -0.09 0.98 8.32
C ARG A 16 -0.23 0.75 9.82
N ASP A 17 0.18 1.73 10.63
CA ASP A 17 0.19 1.61 12.09
C ASP A 17 -1.20 1.79 12.71
N GLY A 18 -2.18 2.24 11.93
CA GLY A 18 -3.56 2.37 12.35
C GLY A 18 -4.28 1.03 12.46
N ARG A 19 -5.46 1.05 13.09
CA ARG A 19 -6.30 -0.15 13.27
C ARG A 19 -6.62 -0.83 11.93
N MET A 20 -7.04 -0.05 10.93
CA MET A 20 -7.40 -0.58 9.61
C MET A 20 -6.17 -1.09 8.85
N GLY A 21 -5.05 -0.34 8.87
CA GLY A 21 -3.81 -0.78 8.22
C GLY A 21 -3.29 -2.12 8.76
N ARG A 22 -3.35 -2.33 10.08
CA ARG A 22 -2.99 -3.61 10.71
C ARG A 22 -3.96 -4.74 10.38
N ALA A 23 -5.27 -4.44 10.32
CA ALA A 23 -6.27 -5.44 9.96
C ALA A 23 -6.05 -5.93 8.52
N ILE A 24 -5.88 -5.00 7.57
CA ILE A 24 -5.66 -5.31 6.14
C ILE A 24 -4.37 -6.12 5.95
N ALA A 25 -3.31 -5.76 6.66
CA ALA A 25 -2.05 -6.49 6.66
C ALA A 25 -2.18 -7.98 7.01
N ALA A 26 -3.10 -8.30 7.91
CA ALA A 26 -3.30 -9.66 8.42
C ALA A 26 -4.14 -10.52 7.47
N ILE A 27 -4.81 -9.92 6.48
CA ILE A 27 -5.77 -10.59 5.59
C ILE A 27 -5.45 -10.38 4.10
N LEU A 28 -4.18 -10.16 3.76
CA LEU A 28 -3.80 -10.00 2.36
C LEU A 28 -4.22 -11.23 1.53
N PRO A 29 -4.83 -11.02 0.35
CA PRO A 29 -5.32 -12.12 -0.48
C PRO A 29 -4.17 -12.94 -1.05
N GLU A 30 -4.47 -14.18 -1.43
CA GLU A 30 -3.52 -15.05 -2.15
C GLU A 30 -3.04 -14.38 -3.44
N GLY A 31 -1.77 -14.61 -3.80
CA GLY A 31 -1.15 -13.96 -4.95
C GLY A 31 -0.71 -12.51 -4.71
N THR A 32 -0.75 -12.02 -3.47
CA THR A 32 -0.24 -10.70 -3.09
C THR A 32 0.84 -10.78 -2.02
N VAL A 33 1.69 -9.76 -1.95
CA VAL A 33 2.70 -9.60 -0.91
C VAL A 33 2.67 -8.17 -0.38
N LEU A 34 2.92 -8.03 0.93
CA LEU A 34 3.13 -6.71 1.52
C LEU A 34 4.53 -6.22 1.13
N ALA A 35 4.61 -5.21 0.27
CA ALA A 35 5.88 -4.62 -0.15
C ALA A 35 6.34 -3.48 0.78
N GLY A 36 5.40 -2.84 1.49
CA GLY A 36 5.74 -1.79 2.44
C GLY A 36 4.52 -1.18 3.12
N GLY A 37 4.76 -0.22 4.00
CA GLY A 37 3.70 0.60 4.58
C GLY A 37 4.24 1.77 5.37
N ILE A 38 3.44 2.81 5.46
CA ILE A 38 3.82 4.06 6.13
C ILE A 38 2.83 4.45 7.22
N GLY A 39 3.34 5.12 8.24
CA GLY A 39 2.57 5.87 9.24
C GLY A 39 2.32 7.31 8.80
N ARG A 40 2.04 8.21 9.75
CA ARG A 40 1.67 9.61 9.48
C ARG A 40 2.76 10.42 8.78
N GLU A 41 4.02 10.21 9.15
CA GLU A 41 5.18 10.98 8.69
C GLU A 41 6.06 10.20 7.69
N GLY A 42 5.53 9.13 7.09
CA GLY A 42 6.30 8.28 6.20
C GLY A 42 6.36 8.81 4.76
N ASP A 43 7.33 8.29 4.00
CA ASP A 43 7.52 8.63 2.60
C ASP A 43 6.50 7.90 1.71
N PHE A 44 5.44 8.61 1.32
CA PHE A 44 4.41 8.06 0.44
C PHE A 44 4.89 7.91 -1.01
N ALA A 45 5.77 8.79 -1.49
CA ALA A 45 6.29 8.69 -2.85
C ALA A 45 7.16 7.43 -3.01
N GLY A 46 8.08 7.20 -2.07
CA GLY A 46 8.88 5.97 -2.03
C GLY A 46 8.02 4.70 -1.89
N LEU A 47 6.88 4.78 -1.18
CA LEU A 47 5.94 3.66 -1.12
C LEU A 47 5.29 3.36 -2.48
N VAL A 48 4.91 4.39 -3.23
CA VAL A 48 4.33 4.23 -4.58
C VAL A 48 5.34 3.61 -5.55
N GLU A 49 6.61 4.01 -5.50
CA GLU A 49 7.65 3.49 -6.40
C GLU A 49 7.86 1.97 -6.29
N ILE A 50 7.69 1.40 -5.10
CA ILE A 50 7.98 -0.02 -4.84
C ILE A 50 6.73 -0.92 -4.92
N CYS A 51 5.54 -0.35 -5.01
CA CYS A 51 4.27 -1.07 -4.96
C CYS A 51 3.55 -1.07 -6.31
N ASP A 52 2.78 -2.12 -6.57
CA ASP A 52 1.85 -2.16 -7.71
C ASP A 52 0.53 -1.45 -7.35
N VAL A 53 0.12 -1.54 -6.08
CA VAL A 53 -1.11 -0.91 -5.55
C VAL A 53 -0.84 -0.39 -4.14
N VAL A 54 -1.34 0.79 -3.82
CA VAL A 54 -1.35 1.35 -2.45
C VAL A 54 -2.78 1.38 -1.91
N ILE A 55 -2.99 0.83 -0.72
CA ILE A 55 -4.23 0.93 0.04
C ILE A 55 -4.09 2.06 1.05
N ASP A 56 -4.92 3.09 0.92
CA ASP A 56 -4.86 4.29 1.75
C ASP A 56 -5.98 4.31 2.80
N PHE A 57 -5.62 4.01 4.05
CA PHE A 57 -6.49 4.19 5.22
C PHE A 57 -5.90 5.24 6.17
N THR A 58 -5.70 6.43 5.63
CA THR A 58 -5.25 7.60 6.40
C THR A 58 -6.39 8.58 6.68
N HIS A 59 -6.04 9.78 7.15
CA HIS A 59 -6.99 10.86 7.39
C HIS A 59 -7.28 11.59 6.09
N ALA A 60 -8.49 12.14 5.94
CA ALA A 60 -8.91 12.84 4.72
C ALA A 60 -7.95 13.97 4.28
N THR A 61 -7.25 14.61 5.22
CA THR A 61 -6.26 15.65 4.91
C THR A 61 -5.03 15.14 4.16
N ALA A 62 -4.74 13.84 4.22
CA ALA A 62 -3.60 13.24 3.53
C ALA A 62 -3.89 12.93 2.05
N ILE A 63 -5.17 12.92 1.63
CA ILE A 63 -5.55 12.51 0.26
C ILE A 63 -4.98 13.44 -0.82
N GLY A 64 -4.90 14.74 -0.55
CA GLY A 64 -4.36 15.72 -1.50
C GLY A 64 -2.87 15.49 -1.78
N PRO A 65 -2.01 15.48 -0.74
CA PRO A 65 -0.61 15.11 -0.88
C PRO A 65 -0.38 13.73 -1.52
N HIS A 66 -1.13 12.70 -1.12
CA HIS A 66 -0.99 11.35 -1.68
C HIS A 66 -1.38 11.28 -3.16
N ALA A 67 -2.50 11.89 -3.56
CA ALA A 67 -2.91 11.96 -4.96
C ALA A 67 -1.89 12.72 -5.81
N GLY A 68 -1.30 13.79 -5.26
CA GLY A 68 -0.21 14.52 -5.90
C GLY A 68 1.03 13.65 -6.15
N ALA A 69 1.42 12.81 -5.19
CA ALA A 69 2.54 11.89 -5.36
C ALA A 69 2.28 10.82 -6.43
N ILE A 70 1.06 10.24 -6.49
CA ILE A 70 0.68 9.25 -7.52
C ILE A 70 0.68 9.86 -8.92
N ALA A 71 0.26 11.12 -9.06
CA ALA A 71 0.25 11.77 -10.38
C ALA A 71 1.66 12.01 -10.96
N LEU A 72 2.71 11.89 -10.14
CA LEU A 72 4.11 12.13 -10.51
C LEU A 72 4.93 10.85 -10.66
N SER A 73 4.38 9.68 -10.31
CA SER A 73 5.02 8.36 -10.42
C SER A 73 4.69 7.68 -11.74
#